data_AF-A0A1G9CNC6-F1
#
_entry.id   AF-A0A1G9CNC6-F1
#
_cell.length_a   1.000
_cell.length_b   1.000
_cell.length_c   1.000
_cell.angle_alpha   90.00
_cell.angle_beta   90.00
_cell.angle_gamma   90.00
#
_symmetry.space_group_name_H-M   'P 1'
#
loop_
_entity.id
_entity.type
_entity.pdbx_description
1 polymer ?
#
loop_
_entity_poly.entity_id
_entity_poly.type
_entity_poly.pdbx_seq_one_letter_code
_entity_poly.pdbx_strand_id
1 'polypeptide(L)'
;MIERVYEVFEAPRPRVVDYCDHCVKPEDVAPFTNVALRDLTADQVETYWLRSGTIGDENFARYLLPRVLDLIAAGELDADFYWLRIANTAHEKGDARERQAIEEYYDATPRAFAALVEECTGDNAPGEHLAKWVAGREAR
;
A
#
# COMPACT_ATOMS: atom_id res chain seq x y z
N MET A 1 7.92 0.03 -13.57
CA MET A 1 7.07 -0.55 -12.53
C MET A 1 6.77 0.48 -11.45
N ILE A 2 7.70 0.84 -10.55
CA ILE A 2 7.32 1.68 -9.41
C ILE A 2 6.88 3.09 -9.80
N GLU A 3 7.51 3.68 -10.83
CA GLU A 3 7.08 4.95 -11.42
C GLU A 3 5.63 4.92 -11.91
N ARG A 4 5.18 3.77 -12.43
CA ARG A 4 3.79 3.60 -12.88
C ARG A 4 2.81 3.58 -11.71
N VAL A 5 3.20 2.99 -10.58
CA VAL A 5 2.41 3.03 -9.34
C VAL A 5 2.27 4.48 -8.87
N TYR A 6 3.36 5.24 -8.79
CA TYR A 6 3.29 6.66 -8.41
C TYR A 6 2.44 7.50 -9.36
N GLU A 7 2.50 7.26 -10.67
CA GLU A 7 1.70 7.98 -11.66
C GLU A 7 0.20 7.66 -11.54
N VAL A 8 -0.15 6.39 -11.33
CA VAL A 8 -1.55 5.95 -11.31
C VAL A 8 -2.26 6.36 -10.02
N PHE A 9 -1.56 6.31 -8.89
CA PHE A 9 -2.07 6.67 -7.58
C PHE A 9 -1.69 8.11 -7.19
N GLU A 10 -1.31 8.94 -8.16
CA GLU A 10 -0.96 10.34 -7.91
C GLU A 10 -2.15 11.07 -7.26
N ALA A 11 -1.91 11.62 -6.08
CA ALA A 11 -2.87 12.44 -5.37
C ALA A 11 -2.19 13.68 -4.78
N PRO A 12 -2.90 14.81 -4.64
CA PRO A 12 -2.37 15.98 -3.98
C PRO A 12 -1.91 15.64 -2.56
N ARG A 13 -0.74 16.14 -2.16
CA ARG A 13 -0.28 16.00 -0.78
C ARG A 13 -1.32 16.59 0.18
N PRO A 14 -1.73 15.85 1.23
CA PRO A 14 -2.64 16.35 2.24
C PRO A 14 -2.09 17.61 2.91
N ARG A 15 -2.94 18.64 3.07
CA ARG A 15 -2.59 19.84 3.84
C ARG A 15 -2.75 19.61 5.34
N VAL A 16 -3.67 18.73 5.70
CA VAL A 16 -3.99 18.30 7.06
C VAL A 16 -4.23 16.80 6.98
N VAL A 17 -3.79 16.09 8.02
CA VAL A 17 -4.13 14.69 8.26
C VAL A 17 -4.81 14.67 9.60
N ASP A 18 -6.07 14.23 9.64
CA ASP A 18 -6.80 14.08 10.90
C ASP A 18 -6.16 12.99 11.74
N TYR A 19 -6.10 13.17 13.05
CA TYR A 19 -5.59 12.15 13.96
C TYR A 19 -6.23 12.28 15.34
N CYS A 20 -6.22 11.18 16.09
CA CYS A 20 -6.62 11.19 17.49
C CYS A 20 -5.54 11.84 18.35
N ASP A 21 -5.83 13.02 18.89
CA ASP A 21 -4.98 13.83 19.77
C ASP A 21 -4.56 13.14 21.08
N HIS A 22 -5.34 12.14 21.53
CA HIS A 22 -5.02 11.33 22.71
C HIS A 22 -4.13 10.12 22.39
N CYS A 23 -4.07 9.68 21.12
CA CYS A 23 -3.36 8.46 20.71
C CYS A 23 -2.05 8.74 19.97
N VAL A 24 -1.96 9.89 19.29
CA VAL A 24 -0.89 10.24 18.37
C VAL A 24 -0.46 11.66 18.64
N LYS A 25 0.86 11.90 18.67
CA LYS A 25 1.37 13.25 18.86
C LYS A 25 1.43 13.99 17.52
N PRO A 26 1.32 15.33 17.52
CA PRO A 26 1.47 16.12 16.29
C PRO A 26 2.80 15.88 15.54
N GLU A 27 3.87 15.56 16.28
CA GLU A 27 5.20 15.25 15.70
C GLU A 27 5.21 13.98 14.85
N ASP A 28 4.36 13.00 15.16
CA ASP A 28 4.27 11.72 14.45
C ASP A 28 3.54 11.87 13.10
N VAL A 29 2.66 12.86 12.97
CA VAL A 29 1.86 13.14 11.76
C VAL A 29 2.42 14.28 10.92
N ALA A 30 3.28 15.13 11.49
CA ALA A 30 3.92 16.23 10.78
C ALA A 30 4.64 15.81 9.48
N PRO A 31 5.32 14.64 9.39
CA PRO A 31 5.95 14.21 8.15
C PRO A 31 4.98 14.11 6.96
N PHE A 32 3.75 13.63 7.18
CA PHE A 32 2.78 13.39 6.11
C PHE A 32 2.28 14.66 5.42
N THR A 33 2.46 15.83 6.05
CA THR A 33 2.07 17.13 5.49
C THR A 33 3.27 17.97 5.06
N ASN A 34 4.47 17.68 5.55
CA ASN A 34 5.67 18.51 5.35
C ASN A 34 6.71 17.87 4.44
N VAL A 35 6.78 16.55 4.37
CA VAL A 35 7.71 15.78 3.53
C VAL A 35 7.02 15.44 2.20
N ALA A 36 7.79 15.30 1.11
CA ALA A 36 7.24 14.77 -0.14
C ALA A 36 6.99 13.27 0.00
N LEU A 37 5.94 12.74 -0.65
CA LEU A 37 5.55 11.32 -0.51
C LEU A 37 6.73 10.35 -0.75
N ARG A 38 7.55 10.63 -1.77
CA ARG A 38 8.74 9.82 -2.13
C ARG A 38 9.86 9.85 -1.09
N ASP A 39 9.89 10.89 -0.27
CA ASP A 39 10.96 11.13 0.70
C ASP A 39 10.57 10.63 2.11
N LEU A 40 9.36 10.11 2.30
CA LEU A 40 8.97 9.50 3.57
C LEU A 40 9.81 8.25 3.84
N THR A 41 10.31 8.09 5.05
CA THR A 41 11.11 6.93 5.45
C THR A 41 10.23 5.73 5.81
N ALA A 42 10.82 4.53 5.85
CA ALA A 42 10.14 3.34 6.35
C ALA A 42 9.56 3.55 7.77
N ASP A 43 10.35 4.06 8.70
CA ASP A 43 9.91 4.36 10.08
C ASP A 43 8.69 5.31 10.13
N GLN A 44 8.65 6.33 9.26
CA GLN A 44 7.52 7.26 9.18
C GLN A 44 6.26 6.56 8.65
N VAL A 45 6.42 5.69 7.66
CA VAL A 45 5.31 4.89 7.12
C VAL A 45 4.85 3.83 8.13
N GLU A 46 5.75 3.18 8.85
CA GLU A 46 5.41 2.26 9.94
C GLU A 46 4.68 2.95 11.10
N THR A 47 5.03 4.21 11.38
CA THR A 47 4.32 5.02 12.39
C THR A 47 2.85 5.19 12.03
N TYR A 48 2.54 5.39 10.73
CA TYR A 48 1.16 5.37 10.26
C TYR A 48 0.50 4.01 10.51
N TRP A 49 1.16 2.91 10.16
CA TRP A 49 0.62 1.56 10.32
C TRP A 49 0.22 1.25 11.77
N LEU A 50 1.14 1.44 12.71
CA LEU A 50 0.91 1.20 14.14
C LEU A 50 -0.29 1.99 14.72
N ARG A 51 -0.71 3.02 13.99
CA ARG A 51 -1.75 3.98 14.39
C ARG A 51 -2.84 4.13 13.32
N SER A 52 -2.96 3.18 12.39
CA SER A 52 -3.78 3.33 11.19
C SER A 52 -5.28 3.51 11.47
N GLY A 53 -5.79 3.04 12.61
CA GLY A 53 -7.16 3.31 13.06
C GLY A 53 -7.35 4.70 13.69
N THR A 54 -6.30 5.51 13.77
CA THR A 54 -6.26 6.80 14.49
C THR A 54 -5.58 7.91 13.70
N ILE A 55 -5.13 7.66 12.47
CA ILE A 55 -4.49 8.63 11.57
C ILE A 55 -5.16 8.52 10.20
N GLY A 56 -5.68 9.64 9.70
CA GLY A 56 -6.30 9.74 8.38
C GLY A 56 -7.53 8.85 8.18
N ASP A 57 -7.97 8.79 6.93
CA ASP A 57 -9.07 7.96 6.46
C ASP A 57 -8.58 6.95 5.40
N GLU A 58 -9.50 6.25 4.74
CA GLU A 58 -9.16 5.33 3.64
C GLU A 58 -8.48 6.04 2.46
N ASN A 59 -8.78 7.31 2.22
CA ASN A 59 -8.12 8.08 1.16
C ASN A 59 -6.67 8.38 1.51
N PHE A 60 -6.38 8.62 2.79
CA PHE A 60 -5.02 8.80 3.28
C PHE A 60 -4.20 7.50 3.16
N ALA A 61 -4.80 6.35 3.50
CA ALA A 61 -4.19 5.03 3.26
C ALA A 61 -3.85 4.83 1.78
N ARG A 62 -4.77 5.20 0.88
CA ARG A 62 -4.58 5.14 -0.57
C ARG A 62 -3.49 6.09 -1.05
N TYR A 63 -3.41 7.30 -0.49
CA TYR A 63 -2.35 8.27 -0.80
C TYR A 63 -0.95 7.74 -0.43
N LEU A 64 -0.83 7.00 0.68
CA LEU A 64 0.45 6.41 1.10
C LEU A 64 0.87 5.18 0.28
N LEU A 65 -0.09 4.52 -0.39
CA LEU A 65 0.12 3.25 -1.08
C LEU A 65 1.36 3.23 -2.01
N PRO A 66 1.61 4.26 -2.87
CA PRO A 66 2.77 4.22 -3.76
C PRO A 66 4.09 4.15 -3.01
N ARG A 67 4.19 4.87 -1.88
CA ARG A 67 5.41 4.88 -1.08
C ARG A 67 5.59 3.58 -0.31
N VAL A 68 4.52 3.00 0.21
CA VAL A 68 4.54 1.68 0.85
C VAL A 68 5.09 0.63 -0.12
N LEU A 69 4.55 0.58 -1.34
CA LEU A 69 4.98 -0.38 -2.36
C LEU A 69 6.43 -0.15 -2.81
N ASP A 70 6.85 1.10 -2.90
CA ASP A 70 8.24 1.47 -3.22
C ASP A 70 9.22 0.98 -2.15
N LEU A 71 8.91 1.22 -0.87
CA LEU A 71 9.71 0.76 0.26
C LEU A 71 9.79 -0.76 0.34
N ILE A 72 8.68 -1.47 0.07
CA ILE A 72 8.68 -2.93 -0.01
C ILE A 72 9.58 -3.40 -1.16
N ALA A 73 9.44 -2.84 -2.36
CA ALA A 73 10.27 -3.20 -3.50
C ALA A 73 11.77 -2.98 -3.23
N ALA A 74 12.12 -1.88 -2.56
CA ALA A 74 13.48 -1.57 -2.10
C ALA A 74 13.97 -2.51 -0.99
N GLY A 75 13.05 -3.15 -0.26
CA GLY A 75 13.36 -4.00 0.89
C GLY A 75 13.63 -3.24 2.18
N GLU A 76 13.14 -2.02 2.25
CA GLU A 76 13.17 -1.17 3.45
C GLU A 76 11.93 -1.38 4.33
N LEU A 77 10.89 -2.04 3.79
CA LEU A 77 9.67 -2.41 4.50
C LEU A 77 9.30 -3.86 4.18
N ASP A 78 8.79 -4.58 5.17
CA ASP A 78 8.32 -5.95 4.97
C ASP A 78 6.99 -5.98 4.21
N ALA A 79 6.85 -6.97 3.32
CA ALA A 79 5.62 -7.20 2.56
C ALA A 79 4.58 -7.93 3.43
N ASP A 80 4.13 -7.29 4.51
CA ASP A 80 3.16 -7.90 5.42
C ASP A 80 1.71 -7.82 4.90
N PHE A 81 0.84 -8.62 5.52
CA PHE A 81 -0.57 -8.72 5.17
C PHE A 81 -1.27 -7.36 5.16
N TYR A 82 -0.91 -6.44 6.06
CA TYR A 82 -1.61 -5.17 6.15
C TYR A 82 -1.33 -4.27 4.95
N TRP A 83 -0.06 -4.10 4.60
CA TRP A 83 0.34 -3.28 3.47
C TRP A 83 -0.18 -3.85 2.16
N LEU A 84 -0.09 -5.17 2.01
CA LEU A 84 -0.63 -5.86 0.84
C LEU A 84 -2.16 -5.77 0.80
N ARG A 85 -2.87 -5.76 1.92
CA ARG A 85 -4.33 -5.55 1.93
C ARG A 85 -4.76 -4.22 1.32
N ILE A 86 -3.98 -3.15 1.49
CA ILE A 86 -4.28 -1.85 0.86
C ILE A 86 -4.11 -1.96 -0.66
N ALA A 87 -3.03 -2.60 -1.12
CA ALA A 87 -2.78 -2.87 -2.55
C ALA A 87 -3.86 -3.78 -3.15
N ASN A 88 -4.24 -4.85 -2.44
CA ASN A 88 -5.29 -5.79 -2.82
C ASN A 88 -6.65 -5.10 -2.92
N THR A 89 -6.98 -4.22 -1.96
CA THR A 89 -8.20 -3.41 -2.01
C THR A 89 -8.19 -2.47 -3.22
N ALA A 90 -7.04 -1.88 -3.54
CA ALA A 90 -6.88 -1.04 -4.73
C ALA A 90 -7.00 -1.85 -6.03
N HIS A 91 -6.54 -3.10 -6.07
CA HIS A 91 -6.77 -4.00 -7.19
C HIS A 91 -8.25 -4.37 -7.31
N GLU A 92 -8.90 -4.78 -6.22
CA GLU A 92 -10.28 -5.24 -6.26
C GLU A 92 -11.27 -4.14 -6.64
N LYS A 93 -11.11 -2.95 -6.06
CA LYS A 93 -12.06 -1.84 -6.17
C LYS A 93 -11.62 -0.74 -7.14
N GLY A 94 -10.36 -0.77 -7.59
CA GLY A 94 -9.80 0.24 -8.45
C GLY A 94 -10.23 0.14 -9.91
N ASP A 95 -9.90 1.17 -10.68
CA ASP A 95 -10.14 1.18 -12.12
C ASP A 95 -9.20 0.21 -12.86
N ALA A 96 -9.26 0.19 -14.20
CA ALA A 96 -8.40 -0.69 -14.99
C ALA A 96 -6.90 -0.32 -14.89
N ARG A 97 -6.57 0.97 -14.73
CA ARG A 97 -5.18 1.44 -14.63
C ARG A 97 -4.57 1.06 -13.29
N GLU A 98 -5.34 1.19 -12.22
CA GLU A 98 -4.94 0.82 -10.87
C GLU A 98 -4.71 -0.68 -10.76
N ARG A 99 -5.65 -1.49 -11.26
CA ARG A 99 -5.48 -2.94 -11.34
C ARG A 99 -4.20 -3.32 -12.08
N GLN A 100 -4.00 -2.78 -13.28
CA GLN A 100 -2.83 -3.08 -14.08
C GLN A 100 -1.53 -2.68 -13.37
N ALA A 101 -1.49 -1.50 -12.74
CA ALA A 101 -0.29 -1.05 -12.02
C ALA A 101 0.06 -1.96 -10.83
N ILE A 102 -0.94 -2.46 -10.11
CA ILE A 102 -0.75 -3.41 -9.01
C ILE A 102 -0.30 -4.78 -9.51
N GLU A 103 -0.89 -5.30 -10.60
CA GLU A 103 -0.45 -6.55 -11.23
C GLU A 103 1.02 -6.46 -11.72
N GLU A 104 1.37 -5.38 -12.41
CA GLU A 104 2.75 -5.11 -12.86
C GLU A 104 3.72 -4.97 -11.68
N TYR A 105 3.26 -4.40 -10.55
CA TYR A 105 4.03 -4.32 -9.32
C TYR A 105 4.34 -5.71 -8.75
N TYR A 106 3.33 -6.57 -8.62
CA TYR A 106 3.52 -7.93 -8.13
C TYR A 106 4.41 -8.75 -9.05
N ASP A 107 4.22 -8.64 -10.37
CA ASP A 107 5.04 -9.33 -11.37
C ASP A 107 6.53 -8.95 -11.28
N ALA A 108 6.83 -7.69 -10.98
CA ALA A 108 8.20 -7.20 -10.88
C ALA A 108 8.81 -7.29 -9.47
N THR A 109 8.02 -7.65 -8.45
CA THR A 109 8.46 -7.67 -7.05
C THR A 109 8.26 -9.06 -6.43
N PRO A 110 9.21 -10.01 -6.64
CA PRO A 110 9.03 -11.40 -6.21
C PRO A 110 8.71 -11.58 -4.73
N ARG A 111 9.27 -10.74 -3.85
CA ARG A 111 8.96 -10.77 -2.41
C ARG A 111 7.50 -10.44 -2.10
N ALA A 112 6.95 -9.45 -2.80
CA ALA A 112 5.57 -9.03 -2.60
C ALA A 112 4.62 -10.06 -3.22
N PHE A 113 5.01 -10.67 -4.35
CA PHE A 113 4.25 -11.76 -4.95
C PHE A 113 4.24 -13.02 -4.07
N ALA A 114 5.38 -13.40 -3.47
CA ALA A 114 5.43 -14.54 -2.56
C ALA A 114 4.50 -14.35 -1.35
N ALA A 115 4.55 -13.18 -0.71
CA ALA A 115 3.65 -12.83 0.38
C ALA A 115 2.18 -12.79 -0.05
N LEU A 116 1.88 -12.30 -1.26
CA LEU A 116 0.53 -12.33 -1.83
C LEU A 116 0.02 -13.77 -2.05
N VAL A 117 0.85 -14.70 -2.53
CA VAL A 117 0.47 -16.10 -2.74
C VAL A 117 0.14 -16.78 -1.41
N GLU A 118 0.95 -16.53 -0.37
CA GLU A 118 0.66 -17.01 0.99
C GLU A 118 -0.69 -16.48 1.51
N GLU A 119 -0.99 -15.21 1.25
CA GLU A 119 -2.28 -14.61 1.59
C GLU A 119 -3.44 -15.24 0.81
N CYS A 120 -3.29 -15.41 -0.51
CA CYS A 120 -4.34 -15.96 -1.39
C CYS A 120 -4.67 -17.43 -1.13
N THR A 121 -3.78 -18.15 -0.45
CA THR A 121 -3.95 -19.57 -0.12
C THR A 121 -4.38 -19.80 1.33
N GLY A 122 -4.45 -18.74 2.15
CA GLY A 122 -4.90 -18.80 3.55
C GLY A 122 -6.41 -18.61 3.75
N ASP A 123 -6.87 -18.78 4.98
CA ASP A 123 -8.30 -18.68 5.37
C ASP A 123 -8.93 -17.28 5.17
N ASN A 124 -8.10 -16.24 4.95
CA ASN A 124 -8.51 -14.86 4.69
C ASN A 124 -8.22 -14.43 3.25
N ALA A 125 -8.30 -15.35 2.29
CA ALA A 125 -7.99 -15.09 0.89
C ALA A 125 -8.65 -13.79 0.38
N PRO A 126 -7.90 -12.95 -0.37
CA PRO A 126 -8.43 -11.71 -0.91
C PRO A 126 -9.51 -12.00 -1.95
N GLY A 127 -10.23 -10.96 -2.37
CA GLY A 127 -11.43 -11.05 -3.18
C GLY A 127 -11.27 -11.77 -4.52
N GLU A 128 -12.41 -12.06 -5.15
CA GLU A 128 -12.54 -12.95 -6.30
C GLU A 128 -11.63 -12.57 -7.50
N HIS A 129 -11.39 -11.28 -7.74
CA HIS A 129 -10.55 -10.81 -8.85
C HIS A 129 -9.07 -11.16 -8.67
N LEU A 130 -8.54 -10.94 -7.48
CA LEU A 130 -7.13 -11.14 -7.17
C LEU A 130 -6.81 -12.64 -7.08
N ALA A 131 -7.67 -13.41 -6.42
CA ALA A 131 -7.55 -14.87 -6.38
C ALA A 131 -7.57 -15.50 -7.79
N LYS A 132 -8.46 -15.03 -8.68
CA LYS A 132 -8.48 -15.48 -10.09
C LYS A 132 -7.21 -15.11 -10.85
N TRP A 133 -6.66 -13.92 -10.61
CA TRP A 133 -5.42 -13.49 -11.26
C TRP A 133 -4.24 -14.36 -10.83
N VAL A 134 -4.07 -14.62 -9.52
CA VAL A 134 -3.03 -15.51 -8.99
C VAL A 134 -3.17 -16.94 -9.53
N ALA A 135 -4.38 -17.53 -9.47
CA ALA A 135 -4.62 -18.88 -9.99
C ALA A 135 -4.35 -18.99 -11.51
N GLY A 136 -4.66 -17.95 -12.28
CA GLY A 136 -4.37 -17.88 -13.71
C GLY A 136 -2.88 -17.70 -14.05
N ARG A 137 -2.02 -17.44 -13.06
CA ARG A 137 -0.55 -17.37 -13.20
C ARG A 137 0.11 -18.71 -12.91
N GLU A 138 -0.35 -19.44 -11.89
CA GLU A 138 0.19 -20.78 -11.56
C GLU A 138 -0.11 -21.82 -12.66
N ALA A 139 -1.16 -21.61 -13.46
CA ALA A 139 -1.55 -22.50 -14.55
C ALA A 139 -0.77 -22.31 -15.88
N ARG A 140 0.22 -21.40 -15.94
CA ARG A 140 0.98 -21.07 -17.18
C ARG A 140 2.40 -21.60 -17.18
#